data_AF-A0A8H4ZLY1-F1
#
_entry.id   AF-A0A8H4ZLY1-F1
#
_cell.length_a   1.000
_cell.length_b   1.000
_cell.length_c   1.000
_cell.angle_alpha   90.00
_cell.angle_beta   90.00
_cell.angle_gamma   90.00
#
_symmetry.space_group_name_H-M   'P 1'
#
loop_
_entity.id
_entity.type
_entity.pdbx_description
1 polymer ?
#
loop_
_entity_poly.entity_id
_entity_poly.type
_entity_poly.pdbx_seq_one_letter_code
_entity_poly.pdbx_strand_id
1 'polypeptide(L)'
;MASLKTILFGLFATTALAMPSGPRFTKRQLQYHDLSKRQNDAAAAAGLSDLDILQFALTLEHLEDTFYREAFLTLSDEAFAPLGLSTQTLDDIKAIGKTEASHVVLLQSALAGNGITPVQECKYDFKGATADPAAMVATAAILESVGVSAYLGAAPLLSDPAILGTAGAILTVEARHQTAIRIFSQAKAVPQPLDTALGPRAVFSLAAPFITECPEGSNLKIEAFPTLAMAEGQDVKAVAVGTKVKLASEAAAGATHCGFTSGGQLPGGTKFTPFTEGEGCEVPQGAAGVVYVTLTSAGPLEGVLSDDITVAGPMVLTLS
;
A
#
# COMPACT_ATOMS: atom_id res chain seq x y z
N MET A 1 -29.34 66.06 60.57
CA MET A 1 -30.16 67.01 59.79
C MET A 1 -29.57 67.13 58.40
N ALA A 2 -30.44 67.09 57.39
CA ALA A 2 -30.14 66.88 55.98
C ALA A 2 -29.36 68.03 55.30
N SER A 3 -28.66 67.72 54.20
CA SER A 3 -29.03 68.18 52.84
C SER A 3 -27.80 68.34 51.93
N LEU A 4 -27.72 67.58 50.84
CA LEU A 4 -27.78 68.15 49.49
C LEU A 4 -27.99 67.04 48.45
N LYS A 5 -29.16 67.05 47.82
CA LYS A 5 -29.43 66.42 46.52
C LYS A 5 -28.56 67.12 45.46
N THR A 6 -28.07 66.39 44.44
CA THR A 6 -28.15 66.72 42.99
C THR A 6 -27.37 65.70 42.13
N ILE A 7 -28.12 64.90 41.36
CA ILE A 7 -27.99 64.55 39.92
C ILE A 7 -26.60 64.19 39.33
N LEU A 8 -26.46 62.98 38.78
CA LEU A 8 -25.91 62.70 37.43
C LEU A 8 -26.19 61.23 37.05
N PHE A 9 -27.20 60.93 36.22
CA PHE A 9 -27.09 60.69 34.78
C PHE A 9 -25.86 59.88 34.32
N GLY A 10 -26.10 58.61 33.99
CA GLY A 10 -25.61 57.91 32.79
C GLY A 10 -24.12 57.59 32.68
N LEU A 11 -23.78 56.30 32.71
CA LEU A 11 -23.01 55.65 31.63
C LEU A 11 -23.01 54.12 31.87
N PHE A 12 -23.96 53.39 31.26
CA PHE A 12 -23.76 51.97 30.96
C PHE A 12 -22.89 51.92 29.70
N ALA A 13 -21.57 51.90 29.86
CA ALA A 13 -20.67 51.54 28.78
C ALA A 13 -20.67 50.01 28.66
N THR A 14 -21.47 49.49 27.74
CA THR A 14 -21.39 48.11 27.28
C THR A 14 -20.04 47.89 26.60
N THR A 15 -19.09 47.30 27.30
CA THR A 15 -17.88 46.75 26.68
C THR A 15 -18.26 45.49 25.89
N ALA A 16 -18.63 45.66 24.64
CA ALA A 16 -18.65 44.56 23.68
C ALA A 16 -17.20 44.14 23.44
N LEU A 17 -16.80 42.99 23.98
CA LEU A 17 -15.54 42.33 23.65
C LEU A 17 -15.61 41.96 22.16
N ALA A 18 -15.03 42.79 21.30
CA ALA A 18 -14.78 42.43 19.92
C ALA A 18 -13.72 41.32 19.94
N MET A 19 -14.14 40.06 19.77
CA MET A 19 -13.20 39.00 19.44
C MET A 19 -12.48 39.38 18.13
N PRO A 20 -11.17 39.13 17.99
CA PRO A 20 -10.48 39.38 16.74
C PRO A 20 -11.15 38.55 15.65
N SER A 21 -11.63 39.23 14.60
CA SER A 21 -12.16 38.58 13.42
C SER A 21 -11.03 37.75 12.80
N GLY A 22 -11.07 36.44 13.00
CA GLY A 22 -10.19 35.52 12.30
C GLY A 22 -10.30 35.72 10.78
N PRO A 23 -9.27 35.33 10.00
CA PRO A 23 -9.30 35.48 8.56
C PRO A 23 -10.53 34.79 7.97
N ARG A 24 -11.38 35.54 7.25
CA ARG A 24 -12.51 34.96 6.50
C ARG A 24 -11.96 34.31 5.24
N PHE A 25 -11.92 32.98 5.23
CA PHE A 25 -11.57 32.21 4.04
C PHE A 25 -12.54 32.52 2.89
N THR A 26 -12.00 32.74 1.70
CA THR A 26 -12.79 32.85 0.47
C THR A 26 -13.52 31.53 0.20
N LYS A 27 -14.60 31.54 -0.60
CA LYS A 27 -15.29 30.30 -1.02
C LYS A 27 -14.33 29.26 -1.63
N ARG A 28 -13.30 29.73 -2.34
CA ARG A 28 -12.26 28.87 -2.91
C ARG A 28 -11.33 28.29 -1.84
N GLN A 29 -10.96 29.06 -0.82
CA GLN A 29 -10.18 28.55 0.32
C GLN A 29 -11.00 27.61 1.21
N LEU A 30 -12.29 27.87 1.39
CA LEU A 30 -13.20 26.94 2.06
C LEU A 30 -13.34 25.66 1.24
N GLN A 31 -13.46 25.76 -0.07
CA GLN A 31 -13.47 24.59 -0.95
C GLN A 31 -12.15 23.82 -0.89
N TYR A 32 -10.99 24.48 -0.88
CA TYR A 32 -9.69 23.81 -0.66
C TYR A 32 -9.57 23.20 0.72
N HIS A 33 -10.05 23.87 1.76
CA HIS A 33 -10.11 23.35 3.12
C HIS A 33 -11.02 22.12 3.21
N ASP A 34 -12.18 22.14 2.56
CA ASP A 34 -13.13 21.02 2.55
C ASP A 34 -12.61 19.85 1.70
N LEU A 35 -11.88 20.14 0.62
CA LEU A 35 -11.15 19.14 -0.17
C LEU A 35 -9.99 18.52 0.63
N SER A 36 -9.27 19.33 1.40
CA SER A 36 -8.18 18.88 2.28
C SER A 36 -8.69 18.09 3.49
N LYS A 37 -9.82 18.48 4.09
CA LYS A 37 -10.50 17.68 5.13
C LYS A 37 -10.93 16.31 4.60
N ARG A 38 -11.48 16.26 3.38
CA ARG A 38 -11.91 15.01 2.73
C ARG A 38 -10.78 14.02 2.45
N GLN A 39 -9.54 14.48 2.24
CA GLN A 39 -8.39 13.57 2.12
C GLN A 39 -8.11 12.90 3.48
N ASN A 40 -8.32 13.61 4.59
CA ASN A 40 -8.04 13.12 5.95
C ASN A 40 -9.15 12.31 6.65
N ASP A 41 -10.40 12.38 6.18
CA ASP A 41 -11.52 11.71 6.87
C ASP A 41 -11.35 10.17 6.89
N ALA A 42 -10.67 9.60 5.89
CA ALA A 42 -10.40 8.16 5.83
C ALA A 42 -9.34 7.70 6.84
N ALA A 43 -8.24 8.46 7.00
CA ALA A 43 -7.22 8.19 8.02
C ALA A 43 -7.80 8.34 9.44
N ALA A 44 -8.59 9.39 9.66
CA ALA A 44 -9.30 9.61 10.92
C ALA A 44 -10.33 8.51 11.21
N ALA A 45 -11.05 8.01 10.20
CA ALA A 45 -11.98 6.89 10.33
C ALA A 45 -11.26 5.57 10.66
N ALA A 46 -10.04 5.38 10.16
CA ALA A 46 -9.17 4.25 10.50
C ALA A 46 -8.41 4.43 11.83
N GLY A 47 -8.45 5.63 12.42
CA GLY A 47 -7.70 5.96 13.64
C GLY A 47 -6.18 5.95 13.47
N LEU A 48 -5.68 6.09 12.23
CA LEU A 48 -4.26 6.08 11.90
C LEU A 48 -3.70 7.50 11.87
N SER A 49 -2.57 7.72 12.54
CA SER A 49 -1.76 8.93 12.37
C SER A 49 -0.76 8.75 11.22
N ASP A 50 -0.25 9.86 10.69
CA ASP A 50 0.86 9.87 9.74
C ASP A 50 2.07 9.06 10.24
N LEU A 51 2.34 9.08 11.55
CA LEU A 51 3.43 8.34 12.16
C LEU A 51 3.15 6.83 12.23
N ASP A 52 1.89 6.42 12.39
CA ASP A 52 1.50 5.02 12.27
C ASP A 52 1.68 4.53 10.82
N ILE A 53 1.36 5.38 9.85
CA ILE A 53 1.57 5.09 8.42
C ILE A 53 3.07 4.97 8.10
N LEU A 54 3.92 5.83 8.67
CA LEU A 54 5.38 5.72 8.51
C LEU A 54 5.97 4.48 9.20
N GLN A 55 5.44 4.08 10.37
CA GLN A 55 5.83 2.81 11.00
C GLN A 55 5.44 1.63 10.13
N PHE A 56 4.25 1.66 9.52
CA PHE A 56 3.79 0.65 8.58
C PHE A 56 4.70 0.57 7.34
N ALA A 57 5.04 1.71 6.74
CA ALA A 57 5.99 1.78 5.64
C ALA A 57 7.35 1.17 6.05
N LEU A 58 7.89 1.56 7.21
CA LEU A 58 9.16 1.03 7.70
C LEU A 58 9.14 -0.50 7.90
N THR A 59 8.02 -1.08 8.32
CA THR A 59 7.88 -2.54 8.37
C THR A 59 8.03 -3.19 6.99
N LEU A 60 7.49 -2.59 5.94
CA LEU A 60 7.60 -3.11 4.57
C LEU A 60 9.01 -2.93 4.02
N GLU A 61 9.62 -1.76 4.23
CA GLU A 61 11.01 -1.49 3.83
C GLU A 61 12.00 -2.46 4.49
N HIS A 62 11.79 -2.81 5.77
CA HIS A 62 12.60 -3.83 6.44
C HIS A 62 12.46 -5.20 5.79
N LEU A 63 11.27 -5.56 5.30
CA LEU A 63 11.04 -6.82 4.61
C LEU A 63 11.79 -6.85 3.27
N GLU A 64 11.70 -5.78 2.48
CA GLU A 64 12.35 -5.67 1.17
C GLU A 64 13.88 -5.60 1.29
N ASP A 65 14.40 -4.75 2.16
CA ASP A 65 15.82 -4.67 2.48
C ASP A 65 16.37 -6.03 2.94
N THR A 66 15.65 -6.74 3.82
CA THR A 66 16.07 -8.08 4.26
C THR A 66 16.04 -9.10 3.13
N PHE A 67 15.00 -9.08 2.29
CA PHE A 67 14.89 -9.95 1.12
C PHE A 67 16.11 -9.80 0.20
N TYR A 68 16.45 -8.56 -0.18
CA TYR A 68 17.59 -8.30 -1.06
C TYR A 68 18.92 -8.67 -0.42
N ARG A 69 19.14 -8.30 0.85
CA ARG A 69 20.38 -8.66 1.55
C ARG A 69 20.55 -10.17 1.67
N GLU A 70 19.50 -10.90 2.04
CA GLU A 70 19.54 -12.36 2.16
C GLU A 70 19.82 -13.02 0.80
N ALA A 71 19.16 -12.53 -0.27
CA ALA A 71 19.39 -13.02 -1.63
C ALA A 71 20.86 -12.83 -2.06
N PHE A 72 21.44 -11.64 -1.87
CA PHE A 72 22.83 -11.39 -2.30
C PHE A 72 23.90 -11.95 -1.36
N LEU A 73 23.53 -12.37 -0.15
CA LEU A 73 24.39 -13.19 0.70
C LEU A 73 24.41 -14.65 0.26
N THR A 74 23.30 -15.14 -0.30
CA THR A 74 23.10 -16.56 -0.63
C THR A 74 23.45 -16.89 -2.09
N LEU A 75 23.16 -15.98 -3.02
CA LEU A 75 23.34 -16.18 -4.46
C LEU A 75 24.61 -15.48 -4.94
N SER A 76 25.48 -16.23 -5.64
CA SER A 76 26.61 -15.64 -6.36
C SER A 76 26.17 -15.07 -7.71
N ASP A 77 26.99 -14.21 -8.30
CA ASP A 77 26.71 -13.61 -9.61
C ASP A 77 26.56 -14.67 -10.71
N GLU A 78 27.35 -15.74 -10.64
CA GLU A 78 27.30 -16.86 -11.57
C GLU A 78 25.97 -17.62 -11.51
N ALA A 79 25.27 -17.61 -10.37
CA ALA A 79 23.97 -18.25 -10.22
C ALA A 79 22.93 -17.62 -11.17
N PHE A 80 23.07 -16.34 -11.52
CA PHE A 80 22.15 -15.64 -12.43
C PHE A 80 22.42 -15.90 -13.91
N ALA A 81 23.54 -16.56 -14.27
CA ALA A 81 23.90 -16.82 -15.67
C ALA A 81 22.80 -17.54 -16.50
N PRO A 82 22.04 -18.53 -15.96
CA PRO A 82 20.95 -19.18 -16.69
C PRO A 82 19.79 -18.25 -17.08
N LEU A 83 19.64 -17.11 -16.37
CA LEU A 83 18.63 -16.11 -16.69
C LEU A 83 19.03 -15.22 -17.89
N GLY A 84 20.28 -15.33 -18.35
CA GLY A 84 20.78 -14.52 -19.47
C GLY A 84 20.88 -13.03 -19.16
N LEU A 85 20.92 -12.65 -17.88
CA LEU A 85 21.08 -11.26 -17.46
C LEU A 85 22.49 -10.76 -17.78
N SER A 86 22.57 -9.51 -18.23
CA SER A 86 23.87 -8.84 -18.40
C SER A 86 24.49 -8.51 -17.04
N THR A 87 25.81 -8.32 -16.98
CA THR A 87 26.49 -7.83 -15.77
C THR A 87 25.88 -6.51 -15.28
N GLN A 88 25.58 -5.58 -16.19
CA GLN A 88 24.92 -4.31 -15.85
C GLN A 88 23.55 -4.54 -15.21
N THR A 89 22.74 -5.46 -15.75
CA THR A 89 21.44 -5.80 -15.19
C THR A 89 21.56 -6.35 -13.77
N LEU A 90 22.54 -7.21 -13.52
CA LEU A 90 22.78 -7.75 -12.18
C LEU A 90 23.25 -6.64 -11.21
N ASP A 91 24.11 -5.73 -11.67
CA ASP A 91 24.54 -4.57 -10.89
C ASP A 91 23.35 -3.64 -10.57
N ASP A 92 22.44 -3.44 -11.51
CA ASP A 92 21.20 -2.67 -11.30
C ASP A 92 20.29 -3.36 -10.27
N ILE A 93 20.13 -4.68 -10.33
CA ILE A 93 19.36 -5.45 -9.32
C ILE A 93 19.99 -5.31 -7.92
N LYS A 94 21.31 -5.35 -7.82
CA LYS A 94 22.01 -5.09 -6.54
C LYS A 94 21.88 -3.63 -6.09
N ALA A 95 21.79 -2.68 -7.02
CA ALA A 95 21.58 -1.28 -6.70
C ALA A 95 20.19 -1.04 -6.10
N ILE A 96 19.16 -1.74 -6.58
CA ILE A 96 17.81 -1.74 -5.99
C ILE A 96 17.87 -2.19 -4.51
N GLY A 97 18.55 -3.31 -4.21
CA GLY A 97 18.70 -3.73 -2.81
C GLY A 97 19.41 -2.69 -1.90
N LYS A 98 20.27 -1.82 -2.46
CA LYS A 98 20.92 -0.74 -1.70
C LYS A 98 20.01 0.46 -1.48
N THR A 99 19.08 0.71 -2.40
CA THR A 99 18.07 1.76 -2.24
C THR A 99 17.06 1.40 -1.17
N GLU A 100 16.67 0.12 -1.03
CA GLU A 100 15.79 -0.31 0.07
C GLU A 100 16.41 -0.05 1.45
N ALA A 101 17.70 -0.38 1.62
CA ALA A 101 18.44 -0.02 2.83
C ALA A 101 18.46 1.50 3.09
N SER A 102 18.44 2.32 2.04
CA SER A 102 18.39 3.78 2.16
C SER A 102 17.00 4.28 2.57
N HIS A 103 15.93 3.62 2.09
CA HIS A 103 14.56 3.89 2.52
C HIS A 103 14.38 3.60 4.02
N VAL A 104 14.87 2.46 4.50
CA VAL A 104 14.87 2.10 5.93
C VAL A 104 15.52 3.20 6.78
N VAL A 105 16.73 3.64 6.42
CA VAL A 105 17.47 4.68 7.16
C VAL A 105 16.70 6.00 7.16
N LEU A 106 16.10 6.38 6.04
CA LEU A 106 15.31 7.60 5.91
C LEU A 106 14.09 7.58 6.83
N LEU A 107 13.32 6.49 6.81
CA LEU A 107 12.12 6.33 7.64
C LEU A 107 12.46 6.25 9.13
N GLN A 108 13.49 5.49 9.52
CA GLN A 108 13.97 5.46 10.90
C GLN A 108 14.34 6.85 11.39
N SER A 109 15.03 7.63 10.56
CA SER A 109 15.43 9.01 10.89
C SER A 109 14.21 9.93 11.02
N ALA A 110 13.22 9.81 10.12
CA ALA A 110 11.99 10.60 10.17
C ALA A 110 11.17 10.29 11.43
N LEU A 111 11.03 9.02 11.78
CA LEU A 111 10.32 8.57 12.99
C LEU A 111 11.03 9.02 14.27
N ALA A 112 12.33 8.77 14.37
CA ALA A 112 13.13 9.18 15.53
C ALA A 112 13.15 10.70 15.72
N GLY A 113 13.22 11.46 14.62
CA GLY A 113 13.14 12.93 14.64
C GLY A 113 11.81 13.46 15.18
N ASN A 114 10.73 12.67 15.07
CA ASN A 114 9.41 12.96 15.65
C ASN A 114 9.20 12.31 17.03
N GLY A 115 10.26 11.80 17.67
CA GLY A 115 10.19 11.20 19.00
C GLY A 115 9.53 9.82 19.04
N ILE A 116 9.31 9.19 17.88
CA ILE A 116 8.79 7.83 17.77
C ILE A 116 9.95 6.85 17.75
N THR A 117 9.88 5.80 18.55
CA THR A 117 10.82 4.67 18.46
C THR A 117 10.51 3.88 17.19
N PRO A 118 11.43 3.83 16.20
CA PRO A 118 11.18 3.12 14.95
C PRO A 118 10.99 1.63 15.18
N VAL A 119 10.05 1.01 14.45
CA VAL A 119 9.93 -0.45 14.42
C VAL A 119 11.25 -1.09 13.97
N GLN A 120 11.54 -2.24 14.57
CA GLN A 120 12.71 -3.04 14.25
C GLN A 120 12.37 -4.10 13.20
N GLU A 121 13.39 -4.54 12.49
CA GLU A 121 13.31 -5.62 11.52
C GLU A 121 12.74 -6.90 12.17
N CYS A 122 11.80 -7.56 11.48
CA CYS A 122 11.27 -8.86 11.88
C CYS A 122 12.14 -10.01 11.34
N LYS A 123 11.87 -11.24 11.76
CA LYS A 123 12.39 -12.45 11.12
C LYS A 123 11.47 -12.84 9.98
N TYR A 124 12.06 -13.14 8.83
CA TYR A 124 11.31 -13.49 7.64
C TYR A 124 11.57 -14.93 7.16
N ASP A 125 10.59 -15.49 6.46
CA ASP A 125 10.72 -16.72 5.69
C ASP A 125 10.22 -16.48 4.27
N PHE A 126 11.18 -16.28 3.36
CA PHE A 126 10.93 -16.04 1.93
C PHE A 126 10.69 -17.33 1.14
N LYS A 127 10.44 -18.46 1.81
CA LYS A 127 10.04 -19.74 1.19
C LYS A 127 11.02 -20.22 0.12
N GLY A 128 12.31 -19.94 0.31
CA GLY A 128 13.39 -20.29 -0.61
C GLY A 128 13.60 -19.33 -1.78
N ALA A 129 12.83 -18.24 -1.90
CA ALA A 129 12.98 -17.27 -2.97
C ALA A 129 14.35 -16.60 -3.00
N THR A 130 15.01 -16.47 -1.84
CA THR A 130 16.37 -15.90 -1.69
C THR A 130 17.49 -16.87 -2.11
N ALA A 131 17.16 -18.14 -2.38
CA ALA A 131 18.12 -19.19 -2.72
C ALA A 131 18.03 -19.67 -4.18
N ASP A 132 17.06 -19.18 -4.96
CA ASP A 132 16.91 -19.48 -6.39
C ASP A 132 16.85 -18.16 -7.20
N PRO A 133 17.73 -17.95 -8.18
CA PRO A 133 17.77 -16.70 -8.95
C PRO A 133 16.47 -16.34 -9.67
N ALA A 134 15.76 -17.33 -10.22
CA ALA A 134 14.51 -17.07 -10.93
C ALA A 134 13.40 -16.69 -9.94
N ALA A 135 13.31 -17.42 -8.83
CA ALA A 135 12.37 -17.12 -7.75
C ALA A 135 12.67 -15.78 -7.09
N MET A 136 13.95 -15.41 -6.95
CA MET A 136 14.39 -14.12 -6.42
C MET A 136 13.86 -12.98 -7.29
N VAL A 137 14.12 -13.02 -8.60
CA VAL A 137 13.68 -11.98 -9.54
C VAL A 137 12.15 -11.92 -9.62
N ALA A 138 11.47 -13.06 -9.60
CA ALA A 138 10.00 -13.10 -9.61
C ALA A 138 9.40 -12.54 -8.31
N THR A 139 10.00 -12.84 -7.16
CA THR A 139 9.54 -12.34 -5.85
C THR A 139 9.84 -10.85 -5.72
N ALA A 140 11.01 -10.39 -6.16
CA ALA A 140 11.34 -8.96 -6.27
C ALA A 140 10.28 -8.21 -7.08
N ALA A 141 9.90 -8.73 -8.25
CA ALA A 141 8.86 -8.09 -9.09
C ALA A 141 7.51 -7.93 -8.37
N ILE A 142 7.19 -8.85 -7.47
CA ILE A 142 5.98 -8.81 -6.65
C ILE A 142 6.14 -7.81 -5.52
N LEU A 143 7.24 -7.90 -4.74
CA LEU A 143 7.49 -7.02 -3.60
C LEU A 143 7.48 -5.55 -4.00
N GLU A 144 8.25 -5.15 -5.01
CA GLU A 144 8.28 -3.76 -5.49
C GLU A 144 6.90 -3.29 -5.98
N SER A 145 6.09 -4.19 -6.55
CA SER A 145 4.73 -3.84 -6.92
C SER A 145 3.85 -3.62 -5.69
N VAL A 146 4.06 -4.38 -4.61
CA VAL A 146 3.40 -4.19 -3.32
C VAL A 146 3.88 -2.89 -2.67
N GLY A 147 5.18 -2.58 -2.70
CA GLY A 147 5.77 -1.32 -2.23
C GLY A 147 5.13 -0.11 -2.91
N VAL A 148 5.08 -0.09 -4.25
CA VAL A 148 4.33 0.92 -5.03
C VAL A 148 2.87 1.02 -4.56
N SER A 149 2.21 -0.12 -4.37
CA SER A 149 0.79 -0.15 -4.00
C SER A 149 0.54 0.39 -2.59
N ALA A 150 1.46 0.14 -1.67
CA ALA A 150 1.43 0.58 -0.29
C ALA A 150 1.59 2.09 -0.19
N TYR A 151 2.64 2.65 -0.81
CA TYR A 151 2.86 4.09 -0.81
C TYR A 151 1.74 4.84 -1.52
N LEU A 152 1.27 4.35 -2.66
CA LEU A 152 0.20 4.99 -3.41
C LEU A 152 -1.14 4.95 -2.63
N GLY A 153 -1.44 3.82 -1.97
CA GLY A 153 -2.64 3.68 -1.14
C GLY A 153 -2.58 4.48 0.17
N ALA A 154 -1.38 4.69 0.72
CA ALA A 154 -1.16 5.50 1.91
C ALA A 154 -1.12 7.01 1.62
N ALA A 155 -0.73 7.43 0.42
CA ALA A 155 -0.65 8.85 0.04
C ALA A 155 -1.90 9.70 0.41
N PRO A 156 -3.15 9.27 0.14
CA PRO A 156 -4.32 10.04 0.55
C PRO A 156 -4.56 10.06 2.06
N LEU A 157 -3.93 9.18 2.84
CA LEU A 157 -4.09 9.08 4.29
C LEU A 157 -3.13 10.02 5.06
N LEU A 158 -2.14 10.60 4.38
CA LEU A 158 -1.15 11.49 4.99
C LEU A 158 -1.65 12.93 5.05
N SER A 159 -1.49 13.54 6.22
CA SER A 159 -1.94 14.91 6.51
C SER A 159 -0.80 15.92 6.51
N ASP A 160 0.41 15.49 6.86
CA ASP A 160 1.62 16.31 6.92
C ASP A 160 2.28 16.37 5.53
N PRO A 161 2.42 17.57 4.94
CA PRO A 161 3.00 17.72 3.61
C PRO A 161 4.48 17.30 3.51
N ALA A 162 5.26 17.38 4.60
CA ALA A 162 6.64 16.93 4.61
C ALA A 162 6.70 15.41 4.60
N ILE A 163 5.87 14.74 5.39
CA ILE A 163 5.73 13.27 5.39
C ILE A 163 5.26 12.79 4.01
N LEU A 164 4.23 13.42 3.44
CA LEU A 164 3.77 13.13 2.09
C LEU A 164 4.86 13.34 1.03
N GLY A 165 5.67 14.39 1.17
CA GLY A 165 6.82 14.64 0.30
C GLY A 165 7.86 13.52 0.37
N THR A 166 8.19 13.05 1.58
CA THR A 166 9.10 11.92 1.80
C THR A 166 8.55 10.62 1.20
N ALA A 167 7.29 10.28 1.50
CA ALA A 167 6.61 9.11 0.95
C ALA A 167 6.55 9.17 -0.59
N GLY A 168 6.28 10.34 -1.15
CA GLY A 168 6.28 10.56 -2.59
C GLY A 168 7.66 10.37 -3.23
N ALA A 169 8.74 10.74 -2.55
CA ALA A 169 10.09 10.49 -3.05
C ALA A 169 10.38 8.99 -3.19
N ILE A 170 10.05 8.22 -2.15
CA ILE A 170 10.20 6.76 -2.14
C ILE A 170 9.34 6.11 -3.22
N LEU A 171 8.03 6.44 -3.27
CA LEU A 171 7.10 5.92 -4.29
C LEU A 171 7.63 6.01 -5.73
N THR A 172 8.29 7.12 -6.09
CA THR A 172 8.82 7.23 -7.45
C THR A 172 10.01 6.32 -7.71
N VAL A 173 10.78 5.97 -6.68
CA VAL A 173 11.93 5.07 -6.76
C VAL A 173 11.43 3.62 -6.85
N GLU A 174 10.50 3.22 -5.98
CA GLU A 174 9.74 1.95 -6.05
C GLU A 174 9.20 1.66 -7.46
N ALA A 175 8.53 2.66 -8.07
CA ALA A 175 7.97 2.50 -9.41
C ALA A 175 9.05 2.26 -10.50
N ARG A 176 10.27 2.81 -10.31
CA ARG A 176 11.40 2.57 -11.21
C ARG A 176 12.01 1.19 -10.99
N HIS A 177 12.12 0.73 -9.75
CA HIS A 177 12.55 -0.62 -9.43
C HIS A 177 11.63 -1.66 -10.07
N GLN A 178 10.32 -1.49 -9.86
CA GLN A 178 9.29 -2.35 -10.45
C GLN A 178 9.43 -2.39 -11.98
N THR A 179 9.57 -1.23 -12.64
CA THR A 179 9.78 -1.16 -14.09
C THR A 179 11.06 -1.88 -14.52
N ALA A 180 12.17 -1.68 -13.81
CA ALA A 180 13.46 -2.29 -14.12
C ALA A 180 13.40 -3.82 -14.01
N ILE A 181 12.86 -4.35 -12.90
CA ILE A 181 12.75 -5.80 -12.69
C ILE A 181 11.82 -6.45 -13.72
N ARG A 182 10.75 -5.76 -14.15
CA ARG A 182 9.91 -6.25 -15.25
C ARG A 182 10.69 -6.37 -16.55
N ILE A 183 11.52 -5.38 -16.89
CA ILE A 183 12.39 -5.44 -18.07
C ILE A 183 13.37 -6.62 -17.95
N PHE A 184 13.95 -6.83 -16.77
CA PHE A 184 14.90 -7.93 -16.52
C PHE A 184 14.22 -9.30 -16.63
N SER A 185 12.93 -9.37 -16.26
CA SER A 185 12.09 -10.55 -16.42
C SER A 185 11.51 -10.71 -17.84
N GLN A 186 11.95 -9.88 -18.80
CA GLN A 186 11.43 -9.82 -20.17
C GLN A 186 9.91 -9.58 -20.25
N ALA A 187 9.33 -8.98 -19.21
CA ALA A 187 7.94 -8.58 -19.16
C ALA A 187 7.76 -7.17 -19.74
N LYS A 188 6.51 -6.82 -20.07
CA LYS A 188 6.17 -5.45 -20.46
C LYS A 188 6.51 -4.48 -19.32
N ALA A 189 7.38 -3.52 -19.59
CA ALA A 189 7.91 -2.56 -18.62
C ALA A 189 6.79 -1.81 -17.87
N VAL A 190 5.83 -1.25 -18.61
CA VAL A 190 4.67 -0.55 -18.07
C VAL A 190 3.41 -1.21 -18.62
N PRO A 191 2.82 -2.21 -17.91
CA PRO A 191 1.76 -3.03 -18.45
C PRO A 191 0.42 -2.28 -18.60
N GLN A 192 0.19 -1.27 -17.78
CA GLN A 192 -1.08 -0.55 -17.60
C GLN A 192 -0.83 0.95 -17.39
N PRO A 193 -1.83 1.83 -17.61
CA PRO A 193 -1.63 3.28 -17.59
C PRO A 193 -1.51 3.89 -16.18
N LEU A 194 -1.89 3.16 -15.13
CA LEU A 194 -1.83 3.60 -13.73
C LEU A 194 -1.22 2.50 -12.87
N ASP A 195 -0.56 2.88 -11.78
CA ASP A 195 -0.22 1.92 -10.72
C ASP A 195 -1.43 1.63 -9.83
N THR A 196 -1.35 0.53 -9.09
CA THR A 196 -2.49 0.01 -8.33
C THR A 196 -2.36 0.40 -6.87
N ALA A 197 -3.31 1.16 -6.33
CA ALA A 197 -3.32 1.49 -4.90
C ALA A 197 -3.98 0.37 -4.08
N LEU A 198 -3.41 0.02 -2.93
CA LEU A 198 -4.00 -0.91 -1.97
C LEU A 198 -4.08 -0.30 -0.57
N GLY A 199 -5.15 -0.60 0.15
CA GLY A 199 -5.30 -0.19 1.55
C GLY A 199 -4.32 -0.93 2.48
N PRO A 200 -3.98 -0.37 3.66
CA PRO A 200 -2.99 -0.96 4.57
C PRO A 200 -3.25 -2.42 4.94
N ARG A 201 -4.52 -2.80 5.15
CA ARG A 201 -4.88 -4.19 5.48
C ARG A 201 -4.62 -5.16 4.33
N ALA A 202 -4.94 -4.75 3.10
CA ALA A 202 -4.67 -5.54 1.90
C ALA A 202 -3.15 -5.72 1.68
N VAL A 203 -2.38 -4.65 1.84
CA VAL A 203 -0.91 -4.68 1.78
C VAL A 203 -0.33 -5.59 2.86
N PHE A 204 -0.78 -5.44 4.11
CA PHE A 204 -0.31 -6.29 5.20
C PHE A 204 -0.63 -7.76 4.96
N SER A 205 -1.78 -8.06 4.36
CA SER A 205 -2.16 -9.45 4.01
C SER A 205 -1.21 -10.08 2.98
N LEU A 206 -0.56 -9.28 2.13
CA LEU A 206 0.47 -9.73 1.20
C LEU A 206 1.83 -9.93 1.86
N ALA A 207 2.17 -9.10 2.86
CA ALA A 207 3.44 -9.17 3.59
C ALA A 207 3.43 -10.24 4.71
N ALA A 208 2.30 -10.42 5.38
CA ALA A 208 2.16 -11.27 6.56
C ALA A 208 2.67 -12.72 6.38
N PRO A 209 2.50 -13.39 5.22
CA PRO A 209 3.01 -14.76 5.02
C PRO A 209 4.55 -14.88 5.11
N PHE A 210 5.28 -13.79 4.92
CA PHE A 210 6.73 -13.75 5.05
C PHE A 210 7.20 -13.46 6.47
N ILE A 211 6.35 -12.91 7.34
CA ILE A 211 6.74 -12.49 8.70
C ILE A 211 6.53 -13.66 9.66
N THR A 212 7.61 -14.11 10.30
CA THR A 212 7.55 -15.24 11.25
C THR A 212 7.55 -14.79 12.71
N GLU A 213 8.29 -13.73 13.03
CA GLU A 213 8.42 -13.20 14.39
C GLU A 213 8.90 -11.75 14.32
N CYS A 214 8.32 -10.84 15.10
CA CYS A 214 8.81 -9.46 15.21
C CYS A 214 9.25 -9.15 16.64
N PRO A 215 10.29 -8.32 16.83
CA PRO A 215 10.65 -7.79 18.15
C PRO A 215 9.46 -7.10 18.83
N GLU A 216 9.46 -7.09 20.17
CA GLU A 216 8.43 -6.42 20.95
C GLU A 216 8.31 -4.95 20.52
N GLY A 217 7.06 -4.48 20.35
CA GLY A 217 6.76 -3.13 19.85
C GLY A 217 6.88 -2.94 18.33
N SER A 218 7.32 -3.95 17.59
CA SER A 218 7.44 -3.89 16.11
C SER A 218 6.30 -4.63 15.38
N ASN A 219 5.43 -5.33 16.11
CA ASN A 219 4.25 -5.96 15.54
C ASN A 219 3.22 -4.90 15.09
N LEU A 220 2.77 -5.01 13.84
CA LEU A 220 1.71 -4.16 13.31
C LEU A 220 0.38 -4.52 13.96
N LYS A 221 -0.42 -3.51 14.33
CA LYS A 221 -1.78 -3.67 14.86
C LYS A 221 -2.81 -3.78 13.75
N ILE A 222 -2.49 -4.53 12.70
CA ILE A 222 -3.35 -4.77 11.54
C ILE A 222 -3.56 -6.27 11.45
N GLU A 223 -4.80 -6.70 11.39
CA GLU A 223 -5.12 -8.11 11.17
C GLU A 223 -5.18 -8.36 9.67
N ALA A 224 -4.38 -9.31 9.17
CA ALA A 224 -4.45 -9.74 7.78
C ALA A 224 -5.86 -10.27 7.48
N PHE A 225 -6.31 -10.11 6.24
CA PHE A 225 -7.47 -10.84 5.75
C PHE A 225 -7.16 -12.34 5.70
N PRO A 226 -8.20 -13.20 5.72
CA PRO A 226 -8.03 -14.62 5.46
C PRO A 226 -7.27 -14.86 4.15
N THR A 227 -6.40 -15.87 4.16
CA THR A 227 -5.55 -16.20 3.01
C THR A 227 -6.38 -16.62 1.81
N LEU A 228 -5.95 -16.19 0.63
CA LEU A 228 -6.46 -16.61 -0.67
C LEU A 228 -5.31 -17.21 -1.47
N ALA A 229 -5.55 -18.36 -2.10
CA ALA A 229 -4.58 -19.03 -2.93
C ALA A 229 -5.23 -19.53 -4.23
N MET A 230 -4.39 -19.94 -5.19
CA MET A 230 -4.85 -20.69 -6.35
C MET A 230 -5.36 -22.05 -5.90
N ALA A 231 -6.46 -22.52 -6.49
CA ALA A 231 -6.95 -23.87 -6.22
C ALA A 231 -5.98 -24.92 -6.75
N GLU A 232 -5.96 -26.10 -6.11
CA GLU A 232 -5.12 -27.21 -6.54
C GLU A 232 -5.37 -27.59 -8.01
N GLY A 233 -4.29 -27.83 -8.77
CA GLY A 233 -4.36 -28.19 -10.18
C GLY A 233 -4.61 -27.02 -11.15
N GLN A 234 -4.74 -25.78 -10.65
CA GLN A 234 -4.78 -24.60 -11.51
C GLN A 234 -3.38 -24.30 -12.08
N ASP A 235 -3.26 -24.33 -13.41
CA ASP A 235 -2.03 -23.89 -14.08
C ASP A 235 -1.96 -22.36 -14.08
N VAL A 236 -1.00 -21.81 -13.33
CA VAL A 236 -0.74 -20.38 -13.23
C VAL A 236 -0.33 -19.79 -14.59
N LYS A 237 0.35 -20.56 -15.44
CA LYS A 237 0.77 -20.12 -16.78
C LYS A 237 -0.38 -20.03 -17.77
N ALA A 238 -1.48 -20.73 -17.49
CA ALA A 238 -2.69 -20.69 -18.31
C ALA A 238 -3.62 -19.52 -17.97
N VAL A 239 -3.32 -18.75 -16.91
CA VAL A 239 -4.16 -17.62 -16.51
C VAL A 239 -3.93 -16.44 -17.45
N ALA A 240 -4.98 -16.11 -18.18
CA ALA A 240 -5.02 -14.96 -19.08
C ALA A 240 -6.39 -14.28 -19.00
N VAL A 241 -6.47 -13.06 -19.53
CA VAL A 241 -7.75 -12.35 -19.69
C VAL A 241 -8.77 -13.22 -20.41
N GLY A 242 -9.99 -13.30 -19.88
CA GLY A 242 -11.09 -14.13 -20.40
C GLY A 242 -11.06 -15.60 -19.98
N THR A 243 -10.04 -16.04 -19.23
CA THR A 243 -9.99 -17.40 -18.66
C THR A 243 -10.61 -17.43 -17.27
N LYS A 244 -11.09 -18.60 -16.83
CA LYS A 244 -11.49 -18.81 -15.43
C LYS A 244 -10.25 -19.12 -14.57
N VAL A 245 -10.07 -18.37 -13.49
CA VAL A 245 -9.09 -18.66 -12.44
C VAL A 245 -9.80 -19.29 -11.24
N LYS A 246 -9.38 -20.51 -10.88
CA LYS A 246 -9.90 -21.20 -9.70
C LYS A 246 -9.10 -20.82 -8.47
N LEU A 247 -9.82 -20.47 -7.41
CA LEU A 247 -9.27 -19.96 -6.16
C LEU A 247 -9.72 -20.83 -5.00
N ALA A 248 -8.91 -20.87 -3.95
CA ALA A 248 -9.18 -21.59 -2.71
C ALA A 248 -8.92 -20.69 -1.50
N SER A 249 -9.85 -20.71 -0.56
CA SER A 249 -9.72 -20.08 0.75
C SER A 249 -10.61 -20.81 1.75
N GLU A 250 -10.13 -21.01 2.97
CA GLU A 250 -10.96 -21.57 4.06
C GLU A 250 -12.09 -20.63 4.48
N ALA A 251 -11.97 -19.34 4.14
CA ALA A 251 -12.98 -18.32 4.40
C ALA A 251 -13.87 -18.01 3.19
N ALA A 252 -13.87 -18.85 2.14
CA ALA A 252 -14.65 -18.57 0.91
C ALA A 252 -16.18 -18.50 1.12
N ALA A 253 -16.68 -18.97 2.28
CA ALA A 253 -18.08 -18.87 2.63
C ALA A 253 -18.58 -17.41 2.59
N GLY A 254 -19.61 -17.15 1.77
CA GLY A 254 -20.18 -15.81 1.60
C GLY A 254 -19.52 -14.95 0.54
N ALA A 255 -18.44 -15.44 -0.11
CA ALA A 255 -17.92 -14.79 -1.31
C ALA A 255 -18.88 -14.98 -2.49
N THR A 256 -19.17 -13.89 -3.20
CA THR A 256 -20.05 -13.86 -4.38
C THR A 256 -19.34 -13.37 -5.63
N HIS A 257 -18.21 -12.67 -5.47
CA HIS A 257 -17.41 -12.11 -6.56
C HIS A 257 -15.92 -12.26 -6.30
N CYS A 258 -15.13 -12.28 -7.38
CA CYS A 258 -13.72 -11.92 -7.33
C CYS A 258 -13.55 -10.44 -7.69
N GLY A 259 -12.83 -9.69 -6.86
CA GLY A 259 -12.34 -8.35 -7.18
C GLY A 259 -10.94 -8.43 -7.78
N PHE A 260 -10.79 -8.03 -9.04
CA PHE A 260 -9.50 -7.90 -9.73
C PHE A 260 -9.07 -6.44 -9.70
N THR A 261 -8.13 -6.11 -8.81
CA THR A 261 -7.63 -4.75 -8.62
C THR A 261 -6.35 -4.58 -9.41
N SER A 262 -6.37 -3.67 -10.38
CA SER A 262 -5.21 -3.30 -11.20
C SER A 262 -5.43 -1.91 -11.81
N GLY A 263 -4.37 -1.14 -12.05
CA GLY A 263 -4.47 0.23 -12.56
C GLY A 263 -5.05 0.38 -13.98
N GLY A 264 -5.23 -0.72 -14.72
CA GLY A 264 -6.04 -0.74 -15.95
C GLY A 264 -7.56 -0.76 -15.74
N GLN A 265 -8.05 -0.98 -14.52
CA GLN A 265 -9.49 -1.13 -14.24
C GLN A 265 -10.16 0.20 -13.90
N LEU A 266 -11.28 0.47 -14.58
CA LEU A 266 -12.07 1.68 -14.40
C LEU A 266 -13.58 1.36 -14.41
N PRO A 267 -14.41 2.09 -13.65
CA PRO A 267 -14.03 3.04 -12.59
C PRO A 267 -13.45 2.33 -11.34
N GLY A 268 -12.88 3.10 -10.41
CA GLY A 268 -12.58 2.62 -9.04
C GLY A 268 -11.32 1.76 -8.84
N GLY A 269 -10.71 1.23 -9.91
CA GLY A 269 -9.47 0.46 -9.81
C GLY A 269 -9.67 -1.04 -9.59
N THR A 270 -10.91 -1.50 -9.36
CA THR A 270 -11.25 -2.92 -9.23
C THR A 270 -12.39 -3.29 -10.17
N LYS A 271 -12.22 -4.41 -10.88
CA LYS A 271 -13.32 -5.04 -11.63
C LYS A 271 -13.80 -6.29 -10.92
N PHE A 272 -15.09 -6.35 -10.65
CA PHE A 272 -15.73 -7.49 -10.01
C PHE A 272 -16.30 -8.45 -11.06
N THR A 273 -16.00 -9.74 -10.93
CA THR A 273 -16.60 -10.80 -11.73
C THR A 273 -17.25 -11.84 -10.82
N PRO A 274 -18.35 -12.50 -11.23
CA PRO A 274 -19.04 -13.47 -10.39
C PRO A 274 -18.12 -14.64 -9.98
N PHE A 275 -18.21 -15.04 -8.72
CA PHE A 275 -17.48 -16.17 -8.14
C PHE A 275 -18.43 -17.32 -7.86
N THR A 276 -18.01 -18.52 -8.26
CA THR A 276 -18.62 -19.78 -7.83
C THR A 276 -17.53 -20.68 -7.28
N GLU A 277 -17.71 -21.17 -6.06
CA GLU A 277 -16.74 -22.08 -5.43
C GLU A 277 -16.50 -23.34 -6.29
N GLY A 278 -15.23 -23.71 -6.48
CA GLY A 278 -14.82 -24.80 -7.37
C GLY A 278 -14.78 -24.46 -8.87
N GLU A 279 -15.56 -23.48 -9.34
CA GLU A 279 -15.49 -23.00 -10.73
C GLU A 279 -14.57 -21.79 -10.91
N GLY A 280 -14.43 -20.94 -9.88
CA GLY A 280 -13.61 -19.73 -9.92
C GLY A 280 -14.32 -18.52 -10.53
N CYS A 281 -13.51 -17.58 -11.03
CA CYS A 281 -13.95 -16.32 -11.63
C CYS A 281 -13.29 -16.09 -12.98
N GLU A 282 -13.99 -15.40 -13.88
CA GLU A 282 -13.36 -14.96 -15.13
C GLU A 282 -12.42 -13.78 -14.87
N VAL A 283 -11.20 -13.84 -15.42
CA VAL A 283 -10.24 -12.73 -15.40
C VAL A 283 -10.74 -11.63 -16.34
N PRO A 284 -11.02 -10.41 -15.86
CA PRO A 284 -11.66 -9.38 -16.65
C PRO A 284 -10.72 -8.75 -17.68
N GLN A 285 -11.32 -8.17 -18.72
CA GLN A 285 -10.62 -7.28 -19.64
C GLN A 285 -9.98 -6.10 -18.89
N GLY A 286 -8.86 -5.59 -19.41
CA GLY A 286 -8.11 -4.49 -18.80
C GLY A 286 -7.19 -4.88 -17.63
N ALA A 287 -7.24 -6.13 -17.18
CA ALA A 287 -6.28 -6.66 -16.21
C ALA A 287 -4.94 -6.95 -16.92
N ALA A 288 -3.83 -6.41 -16.42
CA ALA A 288 -2.51 -6.57 -17.02
C ALA A 288 -1.41 -6.34 -15.97
N GLY A 289 -0.26 -7.01 -16.13
CA GLY A 289 0.83 -6.88 -15.18
C GLY A 289 0.51 -7.53 -13.84
N VAL A 290 0.84 -6.84 -12.75
CA VAL A 290 0.49 -7.31 -11.40
C VAL A 290 -0.96 -6.95 -11.10
N VAL A 291 -1.75 -7.96 -10.76
CA VAL A 291 -3.18 -7.88 -10.46
C VAL A 291 -3.42 -8.48 -9.08
N TYR A 292 -4.13 -7.76 -8.22
CA TYR A 292 -4.48 -8.23 -6.88
C TYR A 292 -5.90 -8.79 -6.91
N VAL A 293 -6.03 -10.09 -6.66
CA VAL A 293 -7.30 -10.81 -6.66
C VAL A 293 -7.81 -10.97 -5.24
N THR A 294 -9.04 -10.58 -4.98
CA THR A 294 -9.72 -10.73 -3.68
C THR A 294 -11.01 -11.50 -3.85
N LEU A 295 -11.40 -12.31 -2.87
CA LEU A 295 -12.77 -12.80 -2.75
C LEU A 295 -13.59 -11.75 -2.00
N THR A 296 -14.79 -11.49 -2.50
CA THR A 296 -15.63 -10.39 -2.00
C THR A 296 -17.09 -10.81 -1.87
N SER A 297 -17.79 -10.23 -0.88
CA SER A 297 -19.20 -10.49 -0.60
C SER A 297 -20.14 -9.69 -1.49
N ALA A 298 -19.64 -8.64 -2.16
CA ALA A 298 -20.37 -7.80 -3.10
C ALA A 298 -19.46 -7.30 -4.24
N GLY A 299 -20.07 -6.96 -5.38
CA GLY A 299 -19.39 -6.39 -6.54
C GLY A 299 -19.97 -5.01 -6.91
N PRO A 300 -19.55 -3.91 -6.24
CA PRO A 300 -20.05 -2.57 -6.53
C PRO A 300 -19.70 -2.12 -7.96
N LEU A 301 -20.64 -1.44 -8.61
CA LEU A 301 -20.48 -1.00 -10.00
C LEU A 301 -19.50 0.18 -10.14
N GLU A 302 -19.28 0.89 -9.05
CA GLU A 302 -18.30 1.97 -8.92
C GLU A 302 -16.86 1.45 -8.95
N GLY A 303 -16.66 0.13 -8.82
CA GLY A 303 -15.34 -0.52 -8.88
C GLY A 303 -14.47 -0.24 -7.66
N VAL A 304 -15.07 0.21 -6.55
CA VAL A 304 -14.37 0.49 -5.29
C VAL A 304 -14.36 -0.77 -4.43
N LEU A 305 -13.18 -1.29 -4.13
CA LEU A 305 -12.98 -2.35 -3.15
C LEU A 305 -12.77 -1.75 -1.75
N SER A 306 -13.42 -2.33 -0.75
CA SER A 306 -13.31 -1.90 0.65
C SER A 306 -13.12 -3.10 1.59
N ASP A 307 -12.62 -2.83 2.80
CA ASP A 307 -12.35 -3.86 3.79
C ASP A 307 -13.61 -4.62 4.23
N ASP A 308 -14.77 -3.96 4.28
CA ASP A 308 -16.04 -4.53 4.74
C ASP A 308 -16.65 -5.55 3.77
N ILE A 309 -16.32 -5.45 2.48
CA ILE A 309 -16.75 -6.43 1.47
C ILE A 309 -15.68 -7.47 1.17
N THR A 310 -14.46 -7.32 1.69
CA THR A 310 -13.35 -8.24 1.45
C THR A 310 -13.49 -9.47 2.33
N VAL A 311 -13.60 -10.64 1.71
CA VAL A 311 -13.76 -11.95 2.37
C VAL A 311 -12.41 -12.63 2.56
N ALA A 312 -11.55 -12.62 1.53
CA ALA A 312 -10.21 -13.20 1.58
C ALA A 312 -9.27 -12.56 0.54
N GLY A 313 -7.97 -12.63 0.81
CA GLY A 313 -6.90 -12.09 -0.04
C GLY A 313 -6.41 -10.69 0.39
N PRO A 314 -5.76 -9.92 -0.49
CA PRO A 314 -5.51 -10.26 -1.87
C PRO A 314 -4.49 -11.40 -2.05
N MET A 315 -4.60 -12.08 -3.18
CA MET A 315 -3.55 -12.90 -3.77
C MET A 315 -3.00 -12.17 -5.00
N VAL A 316 -1.71 -12.32 -5.28
CA VAL A 316 -1.07 -11.72 -6.46
C VAL A 316 -1.22 -12.63 -7.66
N LEU A 317 -1.62 -12.05 -8.80
CA LEU A 317 -1.63 -12.68 -10.10
C LEU A 317 -0.82 -11.83 -11.08
N THR A 318 0.12 -12.45 -11.79
CA THR A 318 0.90 -11.76 -12.83
C THR A 318 0.38 -12.16 -14.21
N LEU A 319 -0.12 -11.18 -14.95
CA LEU A 319 -0.59 -11.32 -16.32
C LEU A 319 0.40 -10.69 -17.30
N SER A 320 0.59 -11.39 -18.42
CA SER A 320 1.46 -11.01 -19.54
C SER A 320 0.92 -9.84 -20.36
#